data_AF-A0A957LUY3-F1
#
_entry.id   AF-A0A957LUY3-F1
#
_cell.length_a   1.000
_cell.length_b   1.000
_cell.length_c   1.000
_cell.angle_alpha   90.00
_cell.angle_beta   90.00
_cell.angle_gamma   90.00
#
_symmetry.space_group_name_H-M   'P 1'
#
loop_
_entity.id
_entity.type
_entity.pdbx_description
1 polymer ?
#
loop_
_entity_poly.entity_id
_entity_poly.type
_entity_poly.pdbx_seq_one_letter_code
_entity_poly.pdbx_strand_id
1 'polypeptide(L)'
;ERTFDEWLKSDYATTAGVYAPQFAGSKPDGIVRTCQDCHMPRTTGPAAAGDVDRDCRTNGCLPEHSFAGANTWAPQLLLDPRWRLAATQDAVHLNAGVLSARMMLQKAATVTVDFDPGAATKQAVVRVTNETGHKLPTGYPEGRRIWLNVHAYDAAGRMVYESGAYDAQTGVLAADPALKVYEAKLGIDDGATVTETFHFVLNNSVLKDNRIPPRGYTVAGFDEPGLRPVGASYSDGQHWDETAYDLPDDAVSVVAILYYQTASKEYIDFLRSRGGADGATLGALWDDLKSPPEIMDVAMEPTLYGYFPWISRR
;
A
#
# COMPACT_ATOMS: atom_id res chain seq x y z
N GLU A 1 10.24 5.16 12.70
CA GLU A 1 9.92 5.37 11.27
C GLU A 1 11.15 5.90 10.55
N ARG A 2 11.38 5.49 9.30
CA ARG A 2 12.61 5.81 8.55
C ARG A 2 12.33 6.30 7.13
N THR A 3 11.11 6.75 6.83
CA THR A 3 10.68 7.10 5.47
C THR A 3 11.60 8.07 4.74
N PHE A 4 12.10 9.10 5.42
CA PHE A 4 13.06 10.02 4.83
C PHE A 4 14.39 9.34 4.51
N ASP A 5 14.92 8.53 5.43
CA ASP A 5 16.17 7.79 5.24
C ASP A 5 16.03 6.74 4.12
N GLU A 6 14.87 6.09 4.00
CA GLU A 6 14.52 5.18 2.90
C GLU A 6 14.55 5.91 1.56
N TRP A 7 13.98 7.11 1.48
CA TRP A 7 14.02 7.96 0.28
C TRP A 7 15.41 8.49 -0.02
N LEU A 8 16.15 8.95 0.98
CA LEU A 8 17.49 9.50 0.82
C LEU A 8 18.45 8.48 0.20
N LYS A 9 18.20 7.19 0.43
CA LYS A 9 18.99 6.06 -0.09
C LYS A 9 18.41 5.43 -1.35
N SER A 10 17.45 6.08 -2.00
CA SER A 10 16.84 5.64 -3.26
C SER A 10 17.38 6.42 -4.45
N ASP A 11 17.12 5.91 -5.67
CA ASP A 11 17.46 6.60 -6.92
C ASP A 11 16.73 7.96 -7.07
N TYR A 12 15.62 8.15 -6.35
CA TYR A 12 14.89 9.42 -6.35
C TYR A 12 15.71 10.54 -5.71
N ALA A 13 16.52 10.27 -4.69
CA ALA A 13 17.30 11.29 -3.97
C ALA A 13 18.64 11.64 -4.66
N THR A 14 18.72 11.45 -5.98
CA THR A 14 19.89 11.80 -6.80
C THR A 14 19.62 13.04 -7.65
N THR A 15 20.67 13.66 -8.18
CA THR A 15 20.52 14.78 -9.14
C THR A 15 19.82 14.34 -10.43
N ALA A 16 20.03 13.10 -10.84
CA ALA A 16 19.34 12.49 -11.98
C ALA A 16 17.84 12.35 -11.70
N GLY A 17 17.48 11.83 -10.52
CA GLY A 17 16.11 11.47 -10.17
C GLY A 17 15.60 10.27 -10.96
N VAL A 18 14.28 10.04 -10.89
CA VAL A 18 13.61 8.95 -11.62
C VAL A 18 12.55 9.53 -12.54
N TYR A 19 12.53 9.10 -13.80
CA TYR A 19 11.44 9.42 -14.72
C TYR A 19 10.18 8.68 -14.30
N ALA A 20 9.22 9.41 -13.72
CA ALA A 20 7.98 8.89 -13.18
C ALA A 20 6.85 9.93 -13.36
N PRO A 21 6.42 10.16 -14.62
CA PRO A 21 5.46 11.22 -14.95
C PRO A 21 4.10 11.04 -14.26
N GLN A 22 3.74 9.82 -13.86
CA GLN A 22 2.52 9.54 -13.11
C GLN A 22 2.48 10.22 -11.73
N PHE A 23 3.64 10.57 -11.17
CA PHE A 23 3.77 11.29 -9.90
C PHE A 23 4.13 12.76 -10.08
N ALA A 24 4.85 13.12 -11.14
CA ALA A 24 5.39 14.46 -11.34
C ALA A 24 4.33 15.55 -11.61
N GLY A 25 3.06 15.19 -11.78
CA GLY A 25 1.98 16.11 -12.10
C GLY A 25 2.22 16.81 -13.45
N SER A 26 2.07 18.13 -13.48
CA SER A 26 2.30 18.98 -14.66
C SER A 26 3.77 19.38 -14.85
N LYS A 27 4.71 18.82 -14.08
CA LYS A 27 6.13 19.11 -14.22
C LYS A 27 6.64 18.68 -15.61
N PRO A 28 7.24 19.59 -16.41
CA PRO A 28 7.54 19.30 -17.82
C PRO A 28 8.55 18.16 -18.07
N ASP A 29 9.49 17.92 -17.15
CA ASP A 29 10.52 16.89 -17.32
C ASP A 29 10.02 15.48 -16.93
N GLY A 30 8.89 15.38 -16.22
CA GLY A 30 8.39 14.11 -15.70
C GLY A 30 9.30 13.43 -14.67
N ILE A 31 10.35 14.11 -14.19
CA ILE A 31 11.34 13.54 -13.29
C ILE A 31 10.97 13.85 -11.85
N VAL A 32 10.94 12.83 -11.00
CA VAL A 32 10.74 12.95 -9.57
C VAL A 32 12.10 12.92 -8.87
N ARG A 33 12.36 13.92 -8.03
CA ARG A 33 13.59 13.99 -7.23
C ARG A 33 13.36 14.15 -5.74
N THR A 34 12.20 14.64 -5.33
CA THR A 34 11.96 14.96 -3.92
C THR A 34 10.62 14.43 -3.45
N CYS A 35 10.41 14.35 -2.14
CA CYS A 35 9.12 14.00 -1.54
C CYS A 35 7.99 14.86 -2.11
N GLN A 36 8.25 16.15 -2.33
CA GLN A 36 7.29 17.12 -2.86
C GLN A 36 6.93 16.84 -4.32
N ASP A 37 7.82 16.28 -5.14
CA ASP A 37 7.48 15.97 -6.52
C ASP A 37 6.38 14.90 -6.61
N CYS A 38 6.28 13.97 -5.65
CA CYS A 38 5.17 13.02 -5.54
C CYS A 38 4.00 13.55 -4.68
N HIS A 39 4.29 14.05 -3.47
CA HIS A 39 3.25 14.36 -2.46
C HIS A 39 2.74 15.80 -2.51
N MET A 40 3.35 16.66 -3.33
CA MET A 40 2.83 17.99 -3.67
C MET A 40 2.79 18.15 -5.20
N PRO A 41 1.88 17.41 -5.87
CA PRO A 41 1.84 17.35 -7.32
C PRO A 41 1.88 18.75 -7.94
N ARG A 42 2.69 18.88 -9.00
CA ARG A 42 2.83 20.16 -9.70
C ARG A 42 1.58 20.43 -10.53
N THR A 43 1.04 21.64 -10.43
CA THR A 43 -0.17 22.06 -11.16
C THR A 43 0.01 23.43 -11.80
N THR A 44 -0.82 23.72 -12.79
CA THR A 44 -1.03 25.06 -13.37
C THR A 44 -2.38 25.56 -12.88
N GLY A 45 -2.46 26.81 -12.43
CA GLY A 45 -3.70 27.41 -11.95
C GLY A 45 -3.50 28.57 -10.97
N PRO A 46 -4.60 29.02 -10.33
CA PRO A 46 -4.58 30.15 -9.41
C PRO A 46 -3.80 29.80 -8.14
N ALA A 47 -2.78 30.59 -7.85
CA ALA A 47 -1.92 30.45 -6.68
C ALA A 47 -2.33 31.38 -5.52
N ALA A 48 -2.98 32.51 -5.81
CA ALA A 48 -3.54 33.41 -4.81
C ALA A 48 -4.70 34.25 -5.38
N ALA A 49 -5.46 34.89 -4.50
CA ALA A 49 -6.47 35.88 -4.91
C ALA A 49 -5.82 37.06 -5.65
N GLY A 50 -6.57 37.66 -6.58
CA GLY A 50 -6.10 38.80 -7.38
C GLY A 50 -5.27 38.40 -8.60
N ASP A 51 -5.73 37.37 -9.34
CA ASP A 51 -5.18 36.95 -10.64
C ASP A 51 -3.70 36.52 -10.59
N VAL A 52 -3.27 35.96 -9.47
CA VAL A 52 -1.93 35.37 -9.34
C VAL A 52 -1.99 33.92 -9.83
N ASP A 53 -1.64 33.70 -11.09
CA ASP A 53 -1.62 32.38 -11.72
C ASP A 53 -0.20 31.82 -11.87
N ARG A 54 -0.10 30.49 -11.77
CA ARG A 54 1.10 29.70 -12.03
C ARG A 54 0.88 28.81 -13.23
N ASP A 55 1.84 28.77 -14.14
CA ASP A 55 1.89 27.85 -15.27
C ASP A 55 3.27 27.17 -15.30
N CYS A 56 3.23 25.85 -15.19
CA CYS A 56 4.38 24.97 -15.27
C CYS A 56 5.26 25.17 -16.52
N ARG A 57 4.72 25.75 -17.60
CA ARG A 57 5.46 26.01 -18.84
C ARG A 57 6.14 27.37 -18.89
N THR A 58 5.70 28.35 -18.10
CA THR A 58 6.11 29.76 -18.27
C THR A 58 6.70 30.37 -17.01
N ASN A 59 5.96 30.38 -15.89
CA ASN A 59 6.33 31.12 -14.67
C ASN A 59 6.47 30.22 -13.43
N GLY A 60 6.48 28.90 -13.65
CA GLY A 60 6.72 27.87 -12.63
C GLY A 60 5.43 27.22 -12.13
N CYS A 61 5.55 25.96 -11.72
CA CYS A 61 4.42 25.18 -11.22
C CYS A 61 3.97 25.60 -9.82
N LEU A 62 2.67 25.43 -9.55
CA LEU A 62 2.11 25.47 -8.20
C LEU A 62 2.23 24.09 -7.53
N PRO A 63 2.86 23.96 -6.36
CA PRO A 63 2.82 22.74 -5.55
C PRO A 63 1.46 22.62 -4.86
N GLU A 64 0.67 21.60 -5.22
CA GLU A 64 -0.60 21.34 -4.55
C GLU A 64 -0.37 20.81 -3.12
N HIS A 65 -1.07 21.36 -2.12
CA HIS A 65 -0.93 20.96 -0.72
C HIS A 65 -1.91 19.85 -0.33
N SER A 66 -2.08 18.84 -1.18
CA SER A 66 -2.99 17.73 -0.93
C SER A 66 -2.39 16.66 0.00
N PHE A 67 -1.07 16.45 -0.06
CA PHE A 67 -0.30 15.52 0.81
C PHE A 67 -0.92 14.12 0.92
N ALA A 68 -1.50 13.63 -0.17
CA ALA A 68 -2.15 12.33 -0.18
C ALA A 68 -1.15 11.20 0.11
N GLY A 69 -1.52 10.34 1.06
CA GLY A 69 -0.86 9.08 1.37
C GLY A 69 -1.80 7.91 1.07
N ALA A 70 -1.83 6.90 1.95
CA ALA A 70 -2.61 5.68 1.74
C ALA A 70 -3.93 5.61 2.54
N ASN A 71 -4.22 6.60 3.39
CA ASN A 71 -5.30 6.49 4.37
C ASN A 71 -6.67 6.85 3.76
N THR A 72 -7.39 5.85 3.26
CA THR A 72 -8.77 6.00 2.77
C THR A 72 -9.82 5.77 3.86
N TRP A 73 -9.43 5.24 5.03
CA TRP A 73 -10.36 4.80 6.06
C TRP A 73 -10.60 5.83 7.16
N ALA A 74 -9.54 6.39 7.76
CA ALA A 74 -9.69 7.33 8.87
C ALA A 74 -10.50 8.59 8.51
N PRO A 75 -10.38 9.20 7.31
CA PRO A 75 -11.26 10.31 6.92
C PRO A 75 -12.75 9.94 6.97
N GLN A 76 -13.12 8.69 6.69
CA GLN A 76 -14.51 8.24 6.78
C GLN A 76 -14.99 8.16 8.23
N LEU A 77 -14.11 7.81 9.17
CA LEU A 77 -14.43 7.82 10.60
C LEU A 77 -14.70 9.23 11.13
N LEU A 78 -14.02 10.24 10.59
CA LEU A 78 -14.26 11.64 10.96
C LEU A 78 -15.65 12.14 10.51
N LEU A 79 -16.34 11.41 9.64
CA LEU A 79 -17.73 11.71 9.28
C LEU A 79 -18.75 11.13 10.26
N ASP A 80 -18.31 10.35 11.25
CA ASP A 80 -19.19 9.74 12.23
C ASP A 80 -19.29 10.62 13.50
N PRO A 81 -20.48 11.11 13.87
CA PRO A 81 -20.66 12.00 15.02
C PRO A 81 -20.39 11.32 16.38
N ARG A 82 -20.27 9.99 16.44
CA ARG A 82 -19.83 9.29 17.67
C ARG A 82 -18.37 9.57 17.98
N TRP A 83 -17.55 9.93 16.98
CA TRP A 83 -16.15 10.27 17.19
C TRP A 83 -16.02 11.68 17.78
N ARG A 84 -15.25 11.83 18.87
CA ARG A 84 -15.08 13.15 19.50
C ARG A 84 -14.37 14.19 18.62
N LEU A 85 -13.65 13.72 17.59
CA LEU A 85 -12.98 14.57 16.59
C LEU A 85 -13.76 14.61 15.26
N ALA A 86 -15.06 14.30 15.28
CA ALA A 86 -15.88 14.35 14.08
C ALA A 86 -15.81 15.72 13.40
N ALA A 87 -15.70 15.69 12.08
CA ALA A 87 -15.59 16.83 11.20
C ALA A 87 -16.63 16.72 10.07
N THR A 88 -17.88 16.46 10.45
CA THR A 88 -18.99 16.21 9.49
C THR A 88 -19.21 17.37 8.51
N GLN A 89 -18.92 18.61 8.94
CA GLN A 89 -18.98 19.80 8.08
C GLN A 89 -17.95 19.80 6.95
N ASP A 90 -16.85 19.03 7.10
CA ASP A 90 -15.74 18.96 6.15
C ASP A 90 -15.88 17.78 5.18
N ALA A 91 -17.08 17.18 5.08
CA ALA A 91 -17.33 15.97 4.31
C ALA A 91 -16.84 16.03 2.86
N VAL A 92 -17.00 17.18 2.19
CA VAL A 92 -16.53 17.38 0.81
C VAL A 92 -15.01 17.22 0.72
N HIS A 93 -14.26 17.79 1.68
CA HIS A 93 -12.80 17.74 1.72
C HIS A 93 -12.28 16.37 2.14
N LEU A 94 -12.92 15.74 3.13
CA LEU A 94 -12.57 14.39 3.57
C LEU A 94 -12.78 13.36 2.45
N ASN A 95 -13.90 13.44 1.73
CA ASN A 95 -14.17 12.57 0.58
C ASN A 95 -13.18 12.81 -0.58
N ALA A 96 -12.83 14.07 -0.86
CA ALA A 96 -11.77 14.37 -1.83
C ALA A 96 -10.42 13.79 -1.41
N GLY A 97 -10.07 13.88 -0.13
CA GLY A 97 -8.86 13.25 0.43
C GLY A 97 -8.83 11.73 0.27
N VAL A 98 -9.97 11.05 0.47
CA VAL A 98 -10.11 9.60 0.24
C VAL A 98 -9.85 9.25 -1.23
N LEU A 99 -10.38 10.04 -2.17
CA LEU A 99 -10.13 9.82 -3.61
C LEU A 99 -8.65 10.01 -3.95
N SER A 100 -8.01 11.06 -3.42
CA SER A 100 -6.58 11.30 -3.62
C SER A 100 -5.71 10.18 -3.04
N ALA A 101 -6.07 9.65 -1.86
CA ALA A 101 -5.37 8.53 -1.24
C ALA A 101 -5.50 7.23 -2.07
N ARG A 102 -6.71 6.95 -2.61
CA ARG A 102 -6.93 5.81 -3.51
C ARG A 102 -6.11 5.94 -4.80
N MET A 103 -6.08 7.12 -5.41
CA MET A 103 -5.26 7.36 -6.60
C MET A 103 -3.76 7.22 -6.32
N MET A 104 -3.30 7.60 -5.12
CA MET A 104 -1.90 7.38 -4.73
C MET A 104 -1.57 5.91 -4.56
N LEU A 105 -2.44 5.14 -3.90
CA LEU A 105 -2.29 3.68 -3.77
C LEU A 105 -2.20 2.99 -5.14
N GLN A 106 -3.03 3.42 -6.09
CA GLN A 106 -3.06 2.87 -7.45
C GLN A 106 -1.84 3.18 -8.31
N LYS A 107 -1.00 4.13 -7.89
CA LYS A 107 0.28 4.44 -8.55
C LYS A 107 1.47 3.83 -7.82
N ALA A 108 1.31 3.48 -6.55
CA ALA A 108 2.41 3.13 -5.65
C ALA A 108 3.05 1.77 -5.95
N ALA A 109 2.36 0.90 -6.68
CA ALA A 109 2.85 -0.42 -7.04
C ALA A 109 2.35 -0.84 -8.41
N THR A 110 3.14 -1.69 -9.06
CA THR A 110 2.78 -2.39 -10.30
C THR A 110 2.78 -3.89 -10.03
N VAL A 111 1.75 -4.61 -10.48
CA VAL A 111 1.64 -6.07 -10.39
C VAL A 111 1.77 -6.66 -11.79
N THR A 112 2.52 -7.76 -11.93
CA THR A 112 2.54 -8.58 -13.14
C THR A 112 2.38 -10.05 -12.78
N VAL A 113 1.75 -10.83 -13.64
CA VAL A 113 1.61 -12.29 -13.50
C VAL A 113 2.26 -12.96 -14.70
N ASP A 114 3.12 -13.93 -14.44
CA ASP A 114 3.61 -14.88 -15.44
C ASP A 114 2.94 -16.24 -15.17
N PHE A 115 2.21 -16.76 -16.15
CA PHE A 115 1.47 -18.01 -16.04
C PHE A 115 1.30 -18.65 -17.42
N ASP A 116 1.79 -19.88 -17.59
CA ASP A 116 1.60 -20.67 -18.81
C ASP A 116 0.49 -21.72 -18.62
N PRO A 117 -0.72 -21.51 -19.18
CA PRO A 117 -1.80 -22.50 -19.11
C PRO A 117 -1.50 -23.77 -19.91
N GLY A 118 -0.43 -23.82 -20.71
CA GLY A 118 0.06 -25.01 -21.41
C GLY A 118 1.09 -25.84 -20.62
N ALA A 119 1.64 -25.31 -19.52
CA ALA A 119 2.69 -25.98 -18.76
C ALA A 119 2.20 -27.30 -18.12
N ALA A 120 3.10 -28.28 -17.99
CA ALA A 120 2.79 -29.57 -17.39
C ALA A 120 2.48 -29.46 -15.89
N THR A 121 3.15 -28.54 -15.18
CA THR A 121 2.83 -28.14 -13.81
C THR A 121 2.34 -26.70 -13.85
N LYS A 122 1.15 -26.44 -13.31
CA LYS A 122 0.58 -25.09 -13.27
C LYS A 122 1.20 -24.32 -12.12
N GLN A 123 1.96 -23.27 -12.46
CA GLN A 123 2.50 -22.34 -11.48
C GLN A 123 2.38 -20.93 -12.03
N ALA A 124 1.92 -20.00 -11.20
CA ALA A 124 1.90 -18.58 -11.51
C ALA A 124 2.96 -17.85 -10.67
N VAL A 125 3.74 -16.98 -11.31
CA VAL A 125 4.69 -16.10 -10.62
C VAL A 125 4.12 -14.69 -10.63
N VAL A 126 3.78 -14.19 -9.44
CA VAL A 126 3.27 -12.82 -9.27
C VAL A 126 4.42 -11.94 -8.81
N ARG A 127 4.72 -10.88 -9.57
CA ARG A 127 5.68 -9.84 -9.20
C ARG A 127 4.94 -8.60 -8.71
N VAL A 128 5.37 -8.07 -7.58
CA VAL A 128 4.95 -6.75 -7.07
C VAL A 128 6.16 -5.82 -7.14
N THR A 129 6.07 -4.76 -7.93
CA THR A 129 7.11 -3.73 -8.08
C THR A 129 6.74 -2.50 -7.26
N ASN A 130 7.67 -2.02 -6.45
CA ASN A 130 7.53 -0.78 -5.69
C ASN A 130 7.87 0.43 -6.56
N GLU A 131 6.88 1.26 -6.84
CA GLU A 131 7.05 2.50 -7.61
C GLU A 131 7.34 3.71 -6.73
N THR A 132 7.38 3.55 -5.41
CA THR A 132 7.64 4.63 -4.46
C THR A 132 9.13 4.85 -4.21
N GLY A 133 9.45 6.03 -3.68
CA GLY A 133 10.82 6.37 -3.27
C GLY A 133 11.23 5.81 -1.91
N HIS A 134 10.37 5.06 -1.23
CA HIS A 134 10.63 4.51 0.09
C HIS A 134 10.15 3.05 0.16
N LYS A 135 10.15 2.39 1.32
CA LYS A 135 9.57 1.04 1.41
C LYS A 135 8.08 1.05 1.05
N LEU A 136 7.58 -0.07 0.57
CA LEU A 136 6.16 -0.29 0.27
C LEU A 136 5.54 -1.29 1.27
N PRO A 137 4.67 -0.85 2.22
CA PRO A 137 4.34 0.54 2.57
C PRO A 137 5.26 1.13 3.67
N THR A 138 5.69 2.38 3.53
CA THR A 138 6.53 3.08 4.53
C THR A 138 5.72 3.64 5.72
N GLY A 139 6.41 4.31 6.64
CA GLY A 139 5.83 5.06 7.76
C GLY A 139 5.55 4.17 8.96
N TYR A 140 4.53 4.55 9.74
CA TYR A 140 4.04 3.77 10.88
C TYR A 140 3.57 2.37 10.43
N PRO A 141 4.16 1.27 10.92
CA PRO A 141 3.90 -0.05 10.37
C PRO A 141 2.71 -0.79 11.00
N GLU A 142 2.32 -0.43 12.23
CA GLU A 142 1.36 -1.22 13.01
C GLU A 142 -0.03 -1.22 12.36
N GLY A 143 -0.59 -2.41 12.16
CA GLY A 143 -1.91 -2.61 11.55
C GLY A 143 -1.98 -2.34 10.05
N ARG A 144 -0.93 -1.81 9.41
CA ARG A 144 -0.88 -1.60 7.95
C ARG A 144 -0.32 -2.81 7.26
N ARG A 145 -1.03 -3.29 6.25
CA ARG A 145 -0.58 -4.42 5.44
C ARG A 145 -0.93 -4.24 3.97
N ILE A 146 -0.03 -4.73 3.13
CA ILE A 146 -0.31 -5.00 1.72
C ILE A 146 -0.30 -6.50 1.54
N TRP A 147 -1.19 -7.08 0.74
CA TRP A 147 -1.14 -8.51 0.43
C TRP A 147 -1.62 -8.82 -0.99
N LEU A 148 -1.21 -9.98 -1.48
CA LEU A 148 -1.72 -10.55 -2.72
C LEU A 148 -2.94 -11.44 -2.44
N ASN A 149 -4.02 -11.19 -3.17
CA ASN A 149 -5.13 -12.11 -3.33
C ASN A 149 -5.07 -12.68 -4.74
N VAL A 150 -4.87 -14.00 -4.84
CA VAL A 150 -4.63 -14.69 -6.12
C VAL A 150 -5.73 -15.67 -6.37
N HIS A 151 -6.42 -15.52 -7.50
CA HIS A 151 -7.46 -16.41 -7.99
C HIS A 151 -6.99 -17.15 -9.21
N ALA A 152 -7.27 -18.45 -9.32
CA ALA A 152 -7.15 -19.19 -10.58
C ALA A 152 -8.50 -19.76 -11.00
N TYR A 153 -8.74 -19.79 -12.31
CA TYR A 153 -9.99 -20.23 -12.90
C TYR A 153 -9.77 -21.32 -13.95
N ASP A 154 -10.73 -22.24 -14.04
CA ASP A 154 -10.78 -23.26 -15.08
C ASP A 154 -11.38 -22.74 -16.40
N ALA A 155 -11.41 -23.61 -17.43
CA ALA A 155 -11.94 -23.26 -18.75
C ALA A 155 -13.46 -22.95 -18.76
N ALA A 156 -14.19 -23.31 -17.71
CA ALA A 156 -15.59 -22.98 -17.52
C ALA A 156 -15.80 -21.65 -16.76
N GLY A 157 -14.71 -20.96 -16.39
CA GLY A 157 -14.75 -19.72 -15.61
C GLY A 157 -15.05 -19.95 -14.13
N ARG A 158 -14.91 -21.18 -13.62
CA ARG A 158 -15.08 -21.49 -12.19
C ARG A 158 -13.76 -21.24 -11.47
N MET A 159 -13.81 -20.58 -10.33
CA MET A 159 -12.64 -20.42 -9.46
C MET A 159 -12.24 -21.78 -8.89
N VAL A 160 -11.01 -22.19 -9.14
CA VAL A 160 -10.43 -23.47 -8.67
C VAL A 160 -9.35 -23.28 -7.60
N TYR A 161 -8.90 -22.03 -7.41
CA TYR A 161 -7.89 -21.67 -6.42
C TYR A 161 -8.13 -20.26 -5.91
N GLU A 162 -7.90 -20.06 -4.61
CA GLU A 162 -7.81 -18.75 -3.96
C GLU A 162 -6.74 -18.80 -2.86
N SER A 163 -5.86 -17.78 -2.82
CA SER A 163 -5.00 -17.45 -1.68
C SER A 163 -5.20 -15.97 -1.32
N GLY A 164 -5.03 -15.62 -0.04
CA GLY A 164 -5.17 -14.24 0.44
C GLY A 164 -6.62 -13.73 0.53
N ALA A 165 -7.56 -14.64 0.78
CA ALA A 165 -8.98 -14.31 0.91
C ALA A 165 -9.24 -13.33 2.08
N TYR A 166 -10.03 -12.29 1.83
CA TYR A 166 -10.43 -11.32 2.85
C TYR A 166 -11.94 -11.33 3.05
N ASP A 167 -12.37 -11.53 4.30
CA ASP A 167 -13.77 -11.48 4.67
C ASP A 167 -14.16 -10.05 5.06
N ALA A 168 -14.90 -9.38 4.18
CA ALA A 168 -15.39 -8.03 4.42
C ALA A 168 -16.41 -7.93 5.56
N GLN A 169 -17.10 -9.02 5.92
CA GLN A 169 -18.06 -9.04 7.02
C GLN A 169 -17.37 -9.11 8.37
N THR A 170 -16.27 -9.86 8.48
CA THR A 170 -15.53 -10.03 9.74
C THR A 170 -14.27 -9.17 9.84
N GLY A 171 -13.80 -8.61 8.73
CA GLY A 171 -12.57 -7.83 8.64
C GLY A 171 -11.29 -8.67 8.72
N VAL A 172 -11.41 -9.98 8.51
CA VAL A 172 -10.34 -10.96 8.69
C VAL A 172 -9.69 -11.30 7.36
N LEU A 173 -8.35 -11.24 7.32
CA LEU A 173 -7.55 -11.81 6.25
C LEU A 173 -7.28 -13.28 6.60
N ALA A 174 -7.73 -14.19 5.76
CA ALA A 174 -7.57 -15.62 5.99
C ALA A 174 -6.08 -15.99 6.00
N ALA A 175 -5.69 -16.85 6.94
CA ALA A 175 -4.39 -17.48 6.91
C ALA A 175 -4.42 -18.66 5.94
N ASP A 176 -3.46 -18.70 5.04
CA ASP A 176 -3.21 -19.84 4.16
C ASP A 176 -1.70 -20.00 3.92
N PRO A 177 -1.21 -21.18 3.52
CA PRO A 177 0.23 -21.42 3.37
C PRO A 177 0.90 -20.58 2.27
N ALA A 178 0.15 -20.08 1.29
CA ALA A 178 0.65 -19.29 0.17
C ALA A 178 0.45 -17.77 0.36
N LEU A 179 -0.14 -17.36 1.49
CA LEU A 179 -0.44 -15.98 1.80
C LEU A 179 0.83 -15.13 1.75
N LYS A 180 0.84 -14.12 0.88
CA LYS A 180 1.90 -13.12 0.81
C LYS A 180 1.43 -11.78 1.37
N VAL A 181 1.95 -11.42 2.55
CA VAL A 181 1.71 -10.12 3.19
C VAL A 181 3.02 -9.35 3.33
N TYR A 182 3.03 -8.10 2.87
CA TYR A 182 4.09 -7.11 3.11
C TYR A 182 3.70 -6.23 4.31
N GLU A 183 4.46 -6.35 5.38
CA GLU A 183 4.22 -5.68 6.66
C GLU A 183 5.51 -5.57 7.48
N ALA A 184 5.47 -4.79 8.55
CA ALA A 184 6.48 -4.88 9.59
C ALA A 184 5.81 -5.15 10.95
N LYS A 185 6.41 -6.07 11.71
CA LYS A 185 5.98 -6.45 13.05
C LYS A 185 7.01 -5.98 14.06
N LEU A 186 6.53 -5.30 15.08
CA LEU A 186 7.36 -4.73 16.14
C LEU A 186 7.13 -5.49 17.44
N GLY A 187 8.10 -5.38 18.35
CA GLY A 187 7.99 -5.99 19.66
C GLY A 187 8.80 -5.28 20.72
N ILE A 188 8.57 -5.74 21.95
CA ILE A 188 9.34 -5.40 23.13
C ILE A 188 10.29 -6.55 23.41
N ASP A 189 11.58 -6.26 23.36
CA ASP A 189 12.66 -7.10 23.84
C ASP A 189 13.12 -6.57 25.20
N ASP A 190 12.90 -7.33 26.27
CA ASP A 190 13.32 -7.00 27.63
C ASP A 190 14.65 -7.65 28.04
N GLY A 191 15.33 -8.30 27.09
CA GLY A 191 16.57 -9.06 27.29
C GLY A 191 16.35 -10.51 27.72
N ALA A 192 15.14 -10.91 28.10
CA ALA A 192 14.78 -12.29 28.43
C ALA A 192 13.78 -12.88 27.43
N THR A 193 12.81 -12.07 26.98
CA THR A 193 11.77 -12.46 26.03
C THR A 193 11.52 -11.35 25.01
N VAL A 194 11.08 -11.77 23.82
CA VAL A 194 10.66 -10.86 22.76
C VAL A 194 9.17 -11.06 22.51
N THR A 195 8.37 -10.03 22.71
CA THR A 195 6.91 -10.08 22.59
C THR A 195 6.43 -9.15 21.49
N GLU A 196 5.76 -9.69 20.46
CA GLU A 196 5.07 -8.90 19.43
C GLU A 196 3.97 -8.05 20.09
N THR A 197 3.90 -6.77 19.75
CA THR A 197 2.88 -5.87 20.26
C THR A 197 2.70 -4.64 19.38
N PHE A 198 1.53 -4.00 19.48
CA PHE A 198 1.23 -2.72 18.85
C PHE A 198 1.43 -1.53 19.80
N HIS A 199 2.21 -1.71 20.87
CA HIS A 199 2.49 -0.64 21.83
C HIS A 199 3.58 0.29 21.31
N PHE A 200 3.22 1.17 20.36
CA PHE A 200 4.14 2.06 19.65
C PHE A 200 5.29 2.65 20.48
N VAL A 201 4.99 3.23 21.66
CA VAL A 201 5.99 3.92 22.50
C VAL A 201 6.99 2.96 23.17
N LEU A 202 6.60 1.70 23.39
CA LEU A 202 7.42 0.72 24.11
C LEU A 202 8.20 -0.19 23.15
N ASN A 203 7.76 -0.31 21.91
CA ASN A 203 8.41 -1.13 20.90
C ASN A 203 9.88 -0.70 20.71
N ASN A 204 10.79 -1.65 20.89
CA ASN A 204 12.24 -1.45 20.79
C ASN A 204 12.94 -2.47 19.87
N SER A 205 12.19 -3.40 19.28
CA SER A 205 12.69 -4.44 18.39
C SER A 205 11.83 -4.57 17.13
N VAL A 206 12.47 -4.90 16.00
CA VAL A 206 11.82 -5.21 14.72
C VAL A 206 11.85 -6.73 14.55
N LEU A 207 10.70 -7.37 14.59
CA LEU A 207 10.57 -8.84 14.53
C LEU A 207 10.47 -9.34 13.09
N LYS A 208 9.85 -8.53 12.23
CA LYS A 208 9.67 -8.75 10.79
C LYS A 208 9.63 -7.40 10.10
N ASP A 209 10.25 -7.32 8.94
CA ASP A 209 10.06 -6.24 7.97
C ASP A 209 10.39 -6.79 6.58
N ASN A 210 9.37 -7.26 5.89
CA ASN A 210 9.49 -7.79 4.52
C ASN A 210 8.95 -6.82 3.47
N ARG A 211 8.86 -5.54 3.81
CA ARG A 211 8.35 -4.52 2.90
C ARG A 211 9.35 -4.28 1.78
N ILE A 212 8.84 -4.15 0.56
CA ILE A 212 9.67 -4.03 -0.65
C ILE A 212 10.43 -2.70 -0.59
N PRO A 213 11.77 -2.69 -0.74
CA PRO A 213 12.56 -1.47 -0.68
C PRO A 213 12.39 -0.62 -1.95
N PRO A 214 12.84 0.65 -1.96
CA PRO A 214 12.68 1.52 -3.10
C PRO A 214 13.67 1.22 -4.24
N ARG A 215 13.37 1.77 -5.42
CA ARG A 215 14.32 1.82 -6.55
C ARG A 215 15.66 2.43 -6.09
N GLY A 216 16.77 1.82 -6.48
CA GLY A 216 18.12 2.22 -6.01
C GLY A 216 18.56 1.57 -4.70
N TYR A 217 17.75 0.67 -4.13
CA TYR A 217 18.13 -0.11 -2.96
C TYR A 217 19.50 -0.78 -3.13
N THR A 218 20.31 -0.72 -2.08
CA THR A 218 21.52 -1.54 -1.93
C THR A 218 21.54 -2.15 -0.55
N VAL A 219 22.06 -3.38 -0.44
CA VAL A 219 22.22 -4.08 0.84
C VAL A 219 23.06 -3.24 1.79
N ALA A 220 24.18 -2.70 1.32
CA ALA A 220 25.07 -1.87 2.13
C ALA A 220 24.41 -0.55 2.55
N GLY A 221 23.65 0.10 1.66
CA GLY A 221 22.95 1.34 1.98
C GLY A 221 21.89 1.14 3.06
N PHE A 222 21.19 0.01 3.06
CA PHE A 222 20.10 -0.27 3.99
C PHE A 222 20.55 -1.02 5.26
N ASP A 223 21.83 -1.36 5.43
CA ASP A 223 22.35 -2.10 6.60
C ASP A 223 22.42 -1.25 7.89
N GLU A 224 21.30 -0.64 8.28
CA GLU A 224 21.16 0.20 9.46
C GLU A 224 19.87 -0.13 10.23
N PRO A 225 19.82 0.13 11.55
CA PRO A 225 18.63 -0.11 12.37
C PRO A 225 17.37 0.60 11.85
N GLY A 226 16.34 -0.18 11.56
CA GLY A 226 15.05 0.28 11.04
C GLY A 226 14.98 0.43 9.51
N LEU A 227 16.12 0.32 8.81
CA LEU A 227 16.17 0.30 7.35
C LEU A 227 16.31 -1.12 6.80
N ARG A 228 17.16 -1.94 7.41
CA ARG A 228 17.39 -3.30 6.90
C ARG A 228 16.08 -4.12 6.89
N PRO A 229 15.80 -4.89 5.82
CA PRO A 229 14.77 -5.92 5.86
C PRO A 229 15.04 -6.94 6.99
N VAL A 230 13.98 -7.50 7.57
CA VAL A 230 14.05 -8.51 8.63
C VAL A 230 13.10 -9.66 8.26
N GLY A 231 13.64 -10.87 8.11
CA GLY A 231 12.88 -12.02 7.62
C GLY A 231 12.60 -12.01 6.11
N ALA A 232 13.31 -11.15 5.36
CA ALA A 232 13.32 -11.11 3.91
C ALA A 232 14.70 -10.65 3.41
N SER A 233 15.02 -10.95 2.16
CA SER A 233 16.27 -10.56 1.52
C SER A 233 15.99 -9.99 0.14
N TYR A 234 16.69 -8.91 -0.20
CA TYR A 234 16.63 -8.25 -1.50
C TYR A 234 18.05 -8.06 -2.02
N SER A 235 18.25 -8.25 -3.31
CA SER A 235 19.52 -7.96 -3.98
C SER A 235 19.65 -6.47 -4.30
N ASP A 236 20.86 -5.99 -4.58
CA ASP A 236 21.07 -4.61 -5.04
C ASP A 236 20.21 -4.32 -6.29
N GLY A 237 19.53 -3.17 -6.29
CA GLY A 237 18.59 -2.76 -7.34
C GLY A 237 17.21 -3.44 -7.28
N GLN A 238 17.03 -4.46 -6.44
CA GLN A 238 15.75 -5.17 -6.32
C GLN A 238 14.74 -4.33 -5.54
N HIS A 239 13.83 -3.71 -6.28
CA HIS A 239 12.69 -2.91 -5.78
C HIS A 239 11.36 -3.59 -6.11
N TRP A 240 11.40 -4.92 -6.18
CA TRP A 240 10.25 -5.79 -6.42
C TRP A 240 10.39 -7.07 -5.59
N ASP A 241 9.29 -7.77 -5.44
CA ASP A 241 9.24 -9.11 -4.84
C ASP A 241 8.43 -10.04 -5.76
N GLU A 242 8.82 -11.31 -5.81
CA GLU A 242 8.16 -12.35 -6.59
C GLU A 242 7.67 -13.45 -5.66
N THR A 243 6.44 -13.91 -5.90
CA THR A 243 5.84 -15.02 -5.18
C THR A 243 5.27 -16.01 -6.18
N ALA A 244 5.67 -17.28 -6.05
CA ALA A 244 5.17 -18.37 -6.87
C ALA A 244 3.96 -19.05 -6.18
N TYR A 245 2.95 -19.37 -6.97
CA TYR A 245 1.73 -20.04 -6.54
C TYR A 245 1.57 -21.32 -7.35
N ASP A 246 1.59 -22.47 -6.69
CA ASP A 246 1.27 -23.75 -7.30
C ASP A 246 -0.25 -23.86 -7.46
N LEU A 247 -0.70 -24.14 -8.68
CA LEU A 247 -2.10 -24.09 -9.06
C LEU A 247 -2.62 -25.48 -9.45
N PRO A 248 -3.95 -25.72 -9.36
CA PRO A 248 -4.56 -26.92 -9.90
C PRO A 248 -4.32 -27.11 -11.41
N ASP A 249 -4.22 -28.37 -11.86
CA ASP A 249 -3.93 -28.72 -13.26
C ASP A 249 -4.96 -28.18 -14.27
N ASP A 250 -6.20 -27.95 -13.82
CA ASP A 250 -7.30 -27.41 -14.63
C ASP A 250 -7.34 -25.88 -14.69
N ALA A 251 -6.42 -25.18 -14.02
CA ALA A 251 -6.28 -23.74 -14.12
C ALA A 251 -5.86 -23.31 -15.53
N VAL A 252 -6.61 -22.38 -16.13
CA VAL A 252 -6.32 -21.80 -17.45
C VAL A 252 -6.18 -20.28 -17.42
N SER A 253 -6.52 -19.63 -16.31
CA SER A 253 -6.27 -18.21 -16.10
C SER A 253 -6.06 -17.89 -14.63
N VAL A 254 -5.34 -16.79 -14.37
CA VAL A 254 -4.97 -16.30 -13.04
C VAL A 254 -5.25 -14.81 -12.97
N VAL A 255 -5.81 -14.37 -11.85
CA VAL A 255 -5.99 -12.94 -11.50
C VAL A 255 -5.28 -12.70 -10.17
N ALA A 256 -4.32 -11.79 -10.15
CA ALA A 256 -3.64 -11.35 -8.94
C ALA A 256 -4.07 -9.91 -8.61
N ILE A 257 -4.55 -9.71 -7.39
CA ILE A 257 -5.00 -8.41 -6.88
C ILE A 257 -4.11 -8.04 -5.71
N LEU A 258 -3.49 -6.86 -5.77
CA LEU A 258 -2.72 -6.30 -4.66
C LEU A 258 -3.63 -5.38 -3.85
N TYR A 259 -3.83 -5.73 -2.58
CA TYR A 259 -4.64 -4.95 -1.65
C TYR A 259 -3.78 -4.21 -0.64
N TYR A 260 -4.23 -3.02 -0.23
CA TYR A 260 -3.73 -2.29 0.93
C TYR A 260 -4.84 -2.18 2.00
N GLN A 261 -4.50 -2.39 3.26
CA GLN A 261 -5.38 -2.10 4.39
C GLN A 261 -4.72 -1.12 5.37
N THR A 262 -5.49 -0.09 5.77
CA THR A 262 -5.04 0.94 6.72
C THR A 262 -4.89 0.39 8.14
N ALA A 263 -5.88 -0.37 8.61
CA ALA A 263 -5.90 -0.92 9.96
C ALA A 263 -6.47 -2.34 9.98
N SER A 264 -5.64 -3.31 10.36
CA SER A 264 -6.06 -4.69 10.56
C SER A 264 -6.95 -4.84 11.80
N LYS A 265 -7.72 -5.94 11.84
CA LYS A 265 -8.57 -6.25 12.99
C LYS A 265 -7.74 -6.37 14.28
N GLU A 266 -6.59 -7.02 14.23
CA GLU A 266 -5.73 -7.28 15.39
C GLU A 266 -5.25 -5.96 16.04
N TYR A 267 -4.91 -4.98 15.20
CA TYR A 267 -4.54 -3.65 15.66
C TYR A 267 -5.71 -2.93 16.33
N ILE A 268 -6.91 -3.02 15.74
CA ILE A 268 -8.11 -2.41 16.31
C ILE A 268 -8.54 -3.08 17.60
N ASP A 269 -8.45 -4.40 17.72
CA ASP A 269 -8.74 -5.12 18.97
C ASP A 269 -7.75 -4.72 20.08
N PHE A 270 -6.47 -4.53 19.73
CA PHE A 270 -5.47 -4.00 20.65
C PHE A 270 -5.83 -2.59 21.13
N LEU A 271 -6.14 -1.68 20.21
CA LEU A 271 -6.55 -0.32 20.58
C LEU A 271 -7.87 -0.29 21.34
N ARG A 272 -8.84 -1.15 21.01
CA ARG A 272 -10.12 -1.28 21.71
C ARG A 272 -9.92 -1.67 23.17
N SER A 273 -8.99 -2.57 23.45
CA SER A 273 -8.70 -3.06 24.81
C SER A 273 -7.75 -2.17 25.62
N ARG A 274 -6.87 -1.40 24.95
CA ARG A 274 -5.81 -0.62 25.60
C ARG A 274 -5.96 0.90 25.49
N GLY A 275 -6.79 1.38 24.56
CA GLY A 275 -6.93 2.80 24.19
C GLY A 275 -7.96 3.59 24.98
N GLY A 276 -8.51 3.03 26.06
CA GLY A 276 -9.53 3.70 26.89
C GLY A 276 -10.81 4.02 26.12
N ALA A 277 -11.44 5.16 26.43
CA ALA A 277 -12.71 5.56 25.81
C ALA A 277 -12.60 5.81 24.29
N ASP A 278 -11.48 6.38 23.84
CA ASP A 278 -11.22 6.59 22.41
C ASP A 278 -11.02 5.24 21.69
N GLY A 279 -10.29 4.31 22.31
CA GLY A 279 -10.13 2.95 21.80
C GLY A 279 -11.46 2.19 21.68
N ALA A 280 -12.31 2.27 22.71
CA ALA A 280 -13.63 1.64 22.68
C ALA A 280 -14.52 2.22 21.57
N THR A 281 -14.52 3.54 21.41
CA THR A 281 -15.27 4.22 20.34
C THR A 281 -14.73 3.82 18.96
N LEU A 282 -13.40 3.80 18.78
CA LEU A 282 -12.77 3.38 17.53
C LEU A 282 -13.16 1.95 17.17
N GLY A 283 -13.21 1.06 18.17
CA GLY A 283 -13.70 -0.31 18.01
C GLY A 283 -15.12 -0.35 17.47
N ALA A 284 -16.05 0.40 18.07
CA ALA A 284 -17.44 0.47 17.60
C ALA A 284 -17.55 1.02 16.18
N LEU A 285 -16.78 2.06 15.82
CA LEU A 285 -16.75 2.58 14.45
C LEU A 285 -16.19 1.55 13.46
N TRP A 286 -15.17 0.80 13.89
CA TRP A 286 -14.61 -0.26 13.06
C TRP A 286 -15.60 -1.41 12.87
N ASP A 287 -16.45 -1.74 13.84
CA ASP A 287 -17.47 -2.78 13.65
C ASP A 287 -18.42 -2.45 12.47
N ASP A 288 -18.62 -1.16 12.17
CA ASP A 288 -19.45 -0.69 11.07
C ASP A 288 -18.72 -0.64 9.70
N LEU A 289 -17.43 -0.27 9.67
CA LEU A 289 -16.70 -0.02 8.41
C LEU A 289 -15.47 -0.94 8.18
N LYS A 290 -14.96 -1.61 9.20
CA LYS A 290 -13.92 -2.66 9.15
C LYS A 290 -12.63 -2.37 8.38
N SER A 291 -12.29 -1.10 8.15
CA SER A 291 -11.13 -0.67 7.34
C SER A 291 -11.03 -1.49 6.04
N PRO A 292 -12.00 -1.34 5.11
CA PRO A 292 -12.07 -2.18 3.93
C PRO A 292 -10.80 -1.94 3.09
N PRO A 293 -10.21 -2.99 2.52
CA PRO A 293 -9.00 -2.82 1.74
C PRO A 293 -9.25 -2.08 0.44
N GLU A 294 -8.21 -1.40 -0.03
CA GLU A 294 -8.18 -0.71 -1.30
C GLU A 294 -7.35 -1.53 -2.29
N ILE A 295 -7.84 -1.64 -3.52
CA ILE A 295 -7.08 -2.24 -4.62
C ILE A 295 -5.98 -1.24 -5.03
N MET A 296 -4.74 -1.70 -4.99
CA MET A 296 -3.59 -1.00 -5.52
C MET A 296 -3.43 -1.29 -7.01
N ASP A 297 -3.38 -2.56 -7.40
CA ASP A 297 -3.24 -2.94 -8.80
C ASP A 297 -3.78 -4.36 -9.04
N VAL A 298 -4.07 -4.68 -10.29
CA VAL A 298 -4.60 -5.98 -10.74
C VAL A 298 -3.88 -6.42 -12.00
N ALA A 299 -3.41 -7.66 -11.99
CA ALA A 299 -2.87 -8.31 -13.18
C ALA A 299 -3.59 -9.62 -13.46
N MET A 300 -3.69 -9.98 -14.74
CA MET A 300 -4.36 -11.19 -15.18
C MET A 300 -3.57 -11.84 -16.31
N GLU A 301 -3.44 -13.17 -16.27
CA GLU A 301 -2.83 -13.96 -17.34
C GLU A 301 -3.66 -15.23 -17.64
N PRO A 302 -3.97 -15.54 -18.92
CA PRO A 302 -3.76 -14.71 -20.09
C PRO A 302 -4.53 -13.39 -20.00
N THR A 303 -3.92 -12.31 -20.48
CA THR A 303 -4.58 -11.00 -20.54
C THR A 303 -5.84 -11.11 -21.41
N LEU A 304 -7.03 -11.03 -20.81
CA LEU A 304 -8.28 -10.98 -21.55
C LEU A 304 -8.44 -9.58 -22.17
N TYR A 305 -8.06 -9.41 -23.43
CA TYR A 305 -8.31 -8.18 -24.20
C TYR A 305 -9.79 -7.91 -24.52
N GLY A 306 -10.71 -8.66 -23.94
CA GLY A 306 -12.14 -8.45 -24.13
C GLY A 306 -12.96 -9.32 -23.21
N TYR A 307 -13.18 -8.87 -21.97
CA TYR A 307 -14.40 -9.07 -21.19
C TYR A 307 -14.18 -8.33 -19.86
N PHE A 308 -14.81 -7.17 -19.66
CA PHE A 308 -14.98 -6.62 -18.32
C PHE A 308 -16.05 -7.47 -17.62
N PRO A 309 -15.73 -8.29 -16.60
CA PRO A 309 -16.76 -8.84 -15.76
C PRO A 309 -17.34 -7.67 -14.95
N TRP A 310 -18.65 -7.54 -14.96
CA TRP A 310 -19.36 -6.66 -14.03
C TRP A 310 -18.95 -7.03 -12.60
N ILE A 311 -18.17 -6.16 -11.95
CA ILE A 311 -17.98 -6.19 -10.50
C ILE A 311 -19.31 -5.72 -9.90
N SER A 312 -20.22 -6.68 -9.73
CA SER A 312 -21.44 -6.49 -8.94
C SER A 312 -21.02 -6.28 -7.48
N ARG A 313 -21.01 -5.03 -7.03
CA ARG A 313 -21.06 -4.73 -5.60
C ARG A 313 -22.35 -5.35 -5.03
N ARG A 314 -22.22 -6.40 -4.23
CA ARG A 314 -23.21 -6.75 -3.21
C ARG A 314 -22.67 -6.32 -1.86
#